data_AF-A0A9P7DYC1-F1
#
_entry.id   AF-A0A9P7DYC1-F1
#
_cell.length_a   1.000
_cell.length_b   1.000
_cell.length_c   1.000
_cell.angle_alpha   90.00
_cell.angle_beta   90.00
_cell.angle_gamma   90.00
#
_symmetry.space_group_name_H-M   'P 1'
#
loop_
_entity.id
_entity.type
_entity.pdbx_description
1 polymer ?
#
loop_
_entity_poly.entity_id
_entity_poly.type
_entity_poly.pdbx_seq_one_letter_code
_entity_poly.pdbx_strand_id
1 'polypeptide(L)'
;MAAADTIWRIFLQASAARLDETSLMRDVGVLRPKETGHYGSKPGFRCMHELIMHDGICRRLDCWRWTSLEEFAVSEPSWEDIEAMARTLAHNYIAAPQCDMQYENGLLLNKYMLVYEELSYAMNSGDIGRVETCLVTWIPMFKATGKHKYANTMTDFLCKVHFVYPAGLKRAVHYHIMINPTGRKGKFRGVDWCVELNNLFTKVINGGKGSNHTVLRIIMESPLIQIYRNLHTMFQNDFLHTQQTTRHAEADMSKMFQVLCRQMKKHSPNEIVKGRGSYYSIPDVLAKGQELMEKSNIDNEDRGQEAAVRGGKDERPSVDDVAVELVW
;
A
#
# COMPACT_ATOMS: atom_id res chain seq x y z
N MET A 1 -1.24 -5.02 2.62
CA MET A 1 -0.69 -5.11 4.00
C MET A 1 0.79 -4.75 4.09
N ALA A 2 1.69 -5.45 3.39
CA ALA A 2 3.13 -5.20 3.47
C ALA A 2 3.54 -3.75 3.11
N ALA A 3 2.91 -3.17 2.08
CA ALA A 3 3.10 -1.78 1.68
C ALA A 3 2.79 -0.76 2.81
N ALA A 4 1.68 -0.95 3.53
CA ALA A 4 1.30 -0.08 4.65
C ALA A 4 2.29 -0.18 5.82
N ASP A 5 2.75 -1.40 6.15
CA ASP A 5 3.78 -1.60 7.18
C ASP A 5 5.13 -1.01 6.75
N THR A 6 5.43 -1.01 5.46
CA THR A 6 6.63 -0.38 4.89
C THR A 6 6.62 1.13 5.07
N ILE A 7 5.49 1.79 4.78
CA ILE A 7 5.31 3.23 5.07
C ILE A 7 5.46 3.51 6.57
N TRP A 8 4.85 2.69 7.43
CA TRP A 8 5.03 2.82 8.88
C TRP A 8 6.50 2.73 9.29
N ARG A 9 7.27 1.78 8.73
CA ARG A 9 8.72 1.64 9.01
C ARG A 9 9.53 2.86 8.60
N ILE A 10 9.18 3.49 7.49
CA ILE A 10 9.91 4.64 6.95
C ILE A 10 9.65 5.88 7.80
N PHE A 11 8.38 6.19 8.10
CA PHE A 11 8.00 7.50 8.64
C PHE A 11 7.67 7.50 10.13
N LEU A 12 7.32 6.35 10.71
CA LEU A 12 6.80 6.28 12.07
C LEU A 12 7.62 5.36 12.97
N GLN A 13 8.41 4.42 12.48
CA GLN A 13 9.14 3.49 13.36
C GLN A 13 10.23 4.18 14.18
N ALA A 14 11.04 5.05 13.56
CA ALA A 14 12.07 5.81 14.27
C ALA A 14 11.42 6.89 15.12
N SER A 15 11.75 6.96 16.42
CA SER A 15 11.23 7.98 17.33
C SER A 15 11.64 9.40 16.91
N ALA A 16 12.86 9.56 16.40
CA ALA A 16 13.37 10.85 15.91
C ALA A 16 12.58 11.38 14.70
N ALA A 17 12.07 10.51 13.83
CA ALA A 17 11.23 10.88 12.68
C ALA A 17 9.88 11.50 13.06
N ARG A 18 9.50 11.43 14.34
CA ARG A 18 8.20 11.89 14.87
C ARG A 18 8.25 13.29 15.48
N LEU A 19 9.43 13.89 15.58
CA LEU A 19 9.66 15.08 16.37
C LEU A 19 9.37 16.37 15.59
N ASP A 20 9.72 16.38 14.30
CA ASP A 20 9.51 17.53 13.41
C ASP A 20 8.03 17.93 13.32
N GLU A 21 7.76 19.23 13.23
CA GLU A 21 6.40 19.78 13.08
C GLU A 21 5.73 19.36 11.76
N THR A 22 6.51 18.97 10.76
CA THR A 22 6.07 18.52 9.44
C THR A 22 5.99 16.99 9.30
N SER A 23 6.27 16.25 10.39
CA SER A 23 6.30 14.79 10.38
C SER A 23 4.89 14.18 10.34
N LEU A 24 4.79 12.99 9.75
CA LEU A 24 3.55 12.21 9.71
C LEU A 24 2.94 11.97 11.10
N MET A 25 3.75 11.91 12.15
CA MET A 25 3.24 11.74 13.51
C MET A 25 2.48 12.97 14.03
N ARG A 26 2.85 14.17 13.57
CA ARG A 26 2.09 15.39 13.89
C ARG A 26 0.74 15.39 13.20
N ASP A 27 0.70 14.93 11.96
CA ASP A 27 -0.54 14.76 11.20
C ASP A 27 -1.46 13.72 11.86
N VAL A 28 -0.89 12.60 12.36
CA VAL A 28 -1.61 11.62 13.20
C VAL A 28 -2.21 12.29 14.44
N GLY A 29 -1.49 13.22 15.07
CA GLY A 29 -1.98 13.99 16.21
C GLY A 29 -3.25 14.79 15.90
N VAL A 30 -3.47 15.20 14.65
CA VAL A 30 -4.70 15.86 14.19
C VAL A 30 -5.75 14.87 13.73
N LEU A 31 -5.39 13.94 12.86
CA LEU A 31 -6.34 13.01 12.22
C LEU A 31 -6.89 11.97 13.19
N ARG A 32 -6.09 11.60 14.20
CA ARG A 32 -6.33 10.51 15.15
C ARG A 32 -5.75 10.84 16.55
N PRO A 33 -6.19 11.93 17.21
CA PRO A 33 -5.58 12.43 18.45
C PRO A 33 -5.57 11.41 19.60
N LYS A 34 -6.53 10.48 19.62
CA LYS A 34 -6.67 9.44 20.66
C LYS A 34 -5.85 8.17 20.38
N GLU A 35 -5.21 8.07 19.21
CA GLU A 35 -4.54 6.85 18.77
C GLU A 35 -3.04 7.04 18.53
N THR A 36 -2.47 8.20 18.85
CA THR A 36 -1.04 8.52 18.63
C THR A 36 -0.10 7.45 19.17
N GLY A 37 -0.36 6.92 20.38
CA GLY A 37 0.40 5.81 20.96
C GLY A 37 0.32 4.51 20.15
N HIS A 38 -0.81 4.26 19.48
CA HIS A 38 -0.99 3.09 18.61
C HIS A 38 -0.13 3.20 17.35
N TYR A 39 -0.12 4.38 16.70
CA TYR A 39 0.75 4.63 15.53
C TYR A 39 2.24 4.64 15.88
N GLY A 40 2.59 5.07 17.10
CA GLY A 40 3.97 5.06 17.59
C GLY A 40 4.53 3.67 17.93
N SER A 41 3.71 2.61 17.94
CA SER A 41 4.14 1.25 18.30
C SER A 41 4.15 0.31 17.09
N LYS A 42 3.01 -0.23 16.69
CA LYS A 42 2.84 -1.03 15.47
C LYS A 42 1.36 -1.10 15.11
N PRO A 43 0.84 -0.09 14.39
CA PRO A 43 -0.57 -0.03 14.04
C PRO A 43 -0.98 -1.18 13.12
N GLY A 44 -2.25 -1.59 13.21
CA GLY A 44 -2.82 -2.57 12.28
C GLY A 44 -2.91 -2.04 10.84
N PHE A 45 -3.08 -2.96 9.87
CA PHE A 45 -3.20 -2.60 8.45
C PHE A 45 -4.27 -1.54 8.19
N ARG A 46 -5.47 -1.71 8.77
CA ARG A 46 -6.58 -0.79 8.56
C ARG A 46 -6.25 0.63 9.04
N CYS A 47 -5.68 0.76 10.23
CA CYS A 47 -5.25 2.05 10.78
C CYS A 47 -4.25 2.74 9.85
N MET A 48 -3.22 2.02 9.39
CA MET A 48 -2.25 2.59 8.44
C MET A 48 -2.87 2.92 7.09
N HIS A 49 -3.75 2.07 6.56
CA HIS A 49 -4.42 2.33 5.29
C HIS A 49 -5.24 3.61 5.36
N GLU A 50 -6.07 3.78 6.40
CA GLU A 50 -6.86 5.00 6.59
C GLU A 50 -5.95 6.23 6.78
N LEU A 51 -4.88 6.12 7.58
CA LEU A 51 -3.92 7.22 7.76
C LEU A 51 -3.29 7.64 6.43
N ILE A 52 -2.79 6.69 5.64
CA ILE A 52 -2.15 6.98 4.36
C ILE A 52 -3.11 7.70 3.42
N MET A 53 -4.34 7.20 3.28
CA MET A 53 -5.34 7.83 2.41
C MET A 53 -5.72 9.23 2.90
N HIS A 54 -5.93 9.42 4.20
CA HIS A 54 -6.36 10.69 4.77
C HIS A 54 -5.27 11.77 4.75
N ASP A 55 -4.05 11.40 5.13
CA ASP A 55 -2.91 12.31 5.11
C ASP A 55 -2.51 12.64 3.66
N GLY A 56 -2.49 11.63 2.79
CA GLY A 56 -2.23 11.79 1.36
C GLY A 56 -3.15 12.84 0.72
N ILE A 57 -4.47 12.75 0.96
CA ILE A 57 -5.44 13.78 0.51
C ILE A 57 -5.03 15.18 0.97
N CYS A 58 -4.73 15.36 2.26
CA CYS A 58 -4.39 16.67 2.81
C CYS A 58 -3.08 17.23 2.21
N ARG A 59 -2.07 16.37 2.05
CA ARG A 59 -0.78 16.75 1.45
C ARG A 59 -0.93 17.12 -0.02
N ARG A 60 -1.75 16.40 -0.78
CA ARG A 60 -2.03 16.73 -2.17
C ARG A 60 -2.79 18.05 -2.30
N LEU A 61 -3.76 18.31 -1.43
CA LEU A 61 -4.44 19.61 -1.38
C LEU A 61 -3.47 20.75 -1.06
N ASP A 62 -2.53 20.54 -0.13
CA ASP A 62 -1.49 21.53 0.21
C ASP A 62 -0.54 21.78 -0.97
N CYS A 63 -0.13 20.74 -1.70
CA CYS A 63 0.69 20.86 -2.91
C CYS A 63 -0.05 21.59 -4.03
N TRP A 64 -1.35 21.36 -4.17
CA TRP A 64 -2.15 21.87 -5.28
C TRP A 64 -2.38 23.38 -5.18
N ARG A 65 -2.44 23.96 -3.98
CA ARG A 65 -2.53 25.42 -3.72
C ARG A 65 -3.69 26.17 -4.40
N TRP A 66 -4.68 25.47 -4.93
CA TRP A 66 -5.92 26.10 -5.37
C TRP A 66 -6.73 26.60 -4.17
N THR A 67 -7.47 27.68 -4.39
CA THR A 67 -8.31 28.35 -3.40
C THR A 67 -9.43 27.44 -2.89
N SER A 68 -10.07 26.68 -3.79
CA SER A 68 -11.06 25.64 -3.46
C SER A 68 -11.25 24.63 -4.60
N LEU A 69 -11.80 23.45 -4.28
CA LEU A 69 -12.18 22.45 -5.28
C LEU A 69 -13.34 22.93 -6.15
N GLU A 70 -14.24 23.71 -5.55
CA GLU A 70 -15.41 24.30 -6.19
C GLU A 70 -15.00 25.29 -7.27
N GLU A 71 -14.04 26.18 -6.99
CA GLU A 71 -13.49 27.11 -7.99
C GLU A 71 -12.77 26.39 -9.13
N PHE A 72 -12.03 25.33 -8.81
CA PHE A 72 -11.39 24.50 -9.85
C PHE A 72 -12.43 23.80 -10.74
N ALA A 73 -13.49 23.24 -10.14
CA ALA A 73 -14.57 22.61 -10.90
C ALA A 73 -15.28 23.62 -11.82
N VAL A 74 -15.48 24.86 -11.34
CA VAL A 74 -16.07 25.94 -12.14
C VAL A 74 -15.18 26.36 -13.31
N SER A 75 -13.86 26.20 -13.21
CA SER A 75 -12.96 26.50 -14.34
C SER A 75 -13.02 25.50 -15.50
N GLU A 76 -13.79 24.41 -15.35
CA GLU A 76 -13.99 23.35 -16.36
C GLU A 76 -12.69 22.95 -17.09
N PRO A 77 -11.65 22.52 -16.34
CA PRO A 77 -10.34 22.24 -16.92
C PRO A 77 -10.43 21.05 -17.87
N SER A 78 -9.73 21.15 -19.00
CA SER A 78 -9.62 20.02 -19.93
C SER A 78 -8.84 18.86 -19.31
N TRP A 79 -8.92 17.69 -19.93
CA TRP A 79 -8.13 16.55 -19.48
C TRP A 79 -6.62 16.84 -19.59
N GLU A 80 -6.23 17.53 -20.67
CA GLU A 80 -4.86 17.97 -20.92
C GLU A 80 -4.37 18.93 -19.83
N ASP A 81 -5.23 19.86 -19.37
CA ASP A 81 -4.90 20.78 -18.28
C ASP A 81 -4.67 20.02 -16.96
N ILE A 82 -5.55 19.06 -16.65
CA ILE A 82 -5.43 18.21 -15.46
C ILE A 82 -4.13 17.40 -15.53
N GLU A 83 -3.81 16.82 -16.68
CA GLU A 83 -2.60 16.04 -16.87
C GLU A 83 -1.33 16.90 -16.74
N ALA A 84 -1.30 18.07 -17.39
CA ALA A 84 -0.18 19.01 -17.29
C ALA A 84 0.03 19.49 -15.85
N MET A 85 -1.06 19.74 -15.13
CA MET A 85 -1.03 20.11 -13.72
C MET A 85 -0.50 18.96 -12.86
N ALA A 86 -0.98 17.73 -13.07
CA ALA A 86 -0.49 16.55 -12.36
C ALA A 86 1.01 16.34 -12.58
N ARG A 87 1.50 16.48 -13.82
CA ARG A 87 2.94 16.40 -14.16
C ARG A 87 3.74 17.49 -13.45
N THR A 88 3.22 18.71 -13.41
CA THR A 88 3.86 19.83 -12.69
C THR A 88 3.95 19.56 -11.20
N LEU A 89 2.86 19.08 -10.59
CA LEU A 89 2.85 18.72 -9.17
C LEU A 89 3.82 17.57 -8.87
N ALA A 90 3.87 16.55 -9.73
CA ALA A 90 4.81 15.45 -9.58
C ALA A 90 6.27 15.94 -9.67
N HIS A 91 6.59 16.77 -10.66
CA HIS A 91 7.93 17.33 -10.80
C HIS A 91 8.35 18.14 -9.56
N ASN A 92 7.46 18.99 -9.07
CA ASN A 92 7.77 19.92 -7.98
C ASN A 92 7.72 19.31 -6.58
N TYR A 93 6.91 18.26 -6.36
CA TYR A 93 6.65 17.72 -5.01
C TYR A 93 7.02 16.25 -4.85
N ILE A 94 7.73 15.66 -5.83
CA ILE A 94 8.26 14.29 -5.77
C ILE A 94 9.73 14.24 -6.21
N ALA A 95 10.12 15.01 -7.22
CA ALA A 95 11.45 14.91 -7.87
C ALA A 95 12.33 16.17 -7.70
N ALA A 96 12.00 17.06 -6.77
CA ALA A 96 12.70 18.34 -6.59
C ALA A 96 14.11 18.19 -5.97
N PRO A 97 15.06 19.09 -6.33
CA PRO A 97 16.43 19.05 -5.81
C PRO A 97 16.53 19.33 -4.30
N GLN A 98 17.49 18.68 -3.66
CA GLN A 98 17.76 18.70 -2.22
C GLN A 98 18.25 20.07 -1.75
N CYS A 99 17.55 20.68 -0.79
CA CYS A 99 17.81 22.04 -0.28
C CYS A 99 17.48 22.20 1.22
N ASP A 100 16.59 21.37 1.77
CA ASP A 100 15.99 21.47 3.11
C ASP A 100 15.56 20.07 3.54
N MET A 101 16.04 19.60 4.69
CA MET A 101 15.86 18.21 5.14
C MET A 101 14.39 17.86 5.42
N GLN A 102 13.60 18.78 5.97
CA GLN A 102 12.17 18.52 6.21
C GLN A 102 11.38 18.53 4.91
N TYR A 103 11.74 19.41 3.97
CA TYR A 103 11.15 19.42 2.64
C TYR A 103 11.46 18.10 1.91
N GLU A 104 12.69 17.61 1.96
CA GLU A 104 13.10 16.32 1.39
C GLU A 104 12.34 15.14 1.99
N ASN A 105 12.18 15.12 3.32
CA ASN A 105 11.34 14.14 4.00
C ASN A 105 9.89 14.20 3.48
N GLY A 106 9.36 15.41 3.23
CA GLY A 106 8.06 15.66 2.63
C GLY A 106 7.93 15.11 1.20
N LEU A 107 8.95 15.31 0.36
CA LEU A 107 9.01 14.76 -1.01
C LEU A 107 8.92 13.23 -0.99
N LEU A 108 9.71 12.57 -0.13
CA LEU A 108 9.68 11.11 0.02
C LEU A 108 8.33 10.62 0.53
N LEU A 109 7.70 11.34 1.46
CA LEU A 109 6.38 11.01 1.97
C LEU A 109 5.32 11.08 0.87
N ASN A 110 5.28 12.17 0.10
CA ASN A 110 4.40 12.31 -1.06
C ASN A 110 4.63 11.18 -2.08
N LYS A 111 5.90 10.91 -2.42
CA LYS A 111 6.28 9.83 -3.35
C LYS A 111 5.70 8.49 -2.93
N TYR A 112 5.95 8.06 -1.69
CA TYR A 112 5.57 6.73 -1.24
C TYR A 112 4.07 6.59 -0.94
N MET A 113 3.40 7.66 -0.51
CA MET A 113 1.94 7.66 -0.39
C MET A 113 1.26 7.52 -1.74
N LEU A 114 1.73 8.21 -2.78
CA LEU A 114 1.18 8.08 -4.14
C LEU A 114 1.33 6.67 -4.69
N VAL A 115 2.50 6.05 -4.51
CA VAL A 115 2.72 4.65 -4.93
C VAL A 115 1.78 3.69 -4.18
N TYR A 116 1.40 4.01 -2.95
CA TYR A 116 0.42 3.24 -2.18
C TYR A 116 -1.02 3.45 -2.66
N GLU A 117 -1.40 4.71 -2.89
CA GLU A 117 -2.71 5.09 -3.42
C GLU A 117 -2.93 4.46 -4.80
N GLU A 118 -1.91 4.49 -5.65
CA GLU A 118 -1.90 3.86 -6.96
C GLU A 118 -2.13 2.35 -6.87
N LEU A 119 -1.37 1.66 -6.00
CA LEU A 119 -1.57 0.24 -5.75
C LEU A 119 -2.99 -0.04 -5.24
N SER A 120 -3.49 0.78 -4.31
CA SER A 120 -4.86 0.66 -3.78
C SER A 120 -5.91 0.84 -4.87
N TYR A 121 -5.72 1.84 -5.74
CA TYR A 121 -6.60 2.12 -6.87
C TYR A 121 -6.63 0.95 -7.86
N ALA A 122 -5.46 0.48 -8.31
CA ALA A 122 -5.31 -0.65 -9.22
C ALA A 122 -5.93 -1.93 -8.64
N MET A 123 -5.72 -2.19 -7.34
CA MET A 123 -6.33 -3.33 -6.67
C MET A 123 -7.86 -3.23 -6.59
N ASN A 124 -8.41 -2.03 -6.35
CA ASN A 124 -9.85 -1.84 -6.29
C ASN A 124 -10.50 -1.89 -7.67
N SER A 125 -9.82 -1.41 -8.72
CA SER A 125 -10.30 -1.45 -10.11
C SER A 125 -10.20 -2.85 -10.73
N GLY A 126 -9.35 -3.72 -10.19
CA GLY A 126 -9.12 -5.06 -10.73
C GLY A 126 -8.08 -5.08 -11.86
N ASP A 127 -7.27 -4.02 -11.97
CA ASP A 127 -6.24 -3.88 -12.99
C ASP A 127 -4.94 -4.59 -12.56
N ILE A 128 -4.77 -5.83 -13.03
CA ILE A 128 -3.64 -6.69 -12.65
C ILE A 128 -2.31 -6.16 -13.19
N GLY A 129 -2.28 -5.68 -14.44
CA GLY A 129 -1.05 -5.14 -15.03
C GLY A 129 -0.53 -3.95 -14.23
N ARG A 130 -1.43 -3.02 -13.88
CA ARG A 130 -1.08 -1.87 -13.04
C ARG A 130 -0.66 -2.26 -11.62
N VAL A 131 -1.24 -3.32 -11.05
CA VAL A 131 -0.77 -3.90 -9.78
C VAL A 131 0.66 -4.40 -9.92
N GLU A 132 0.99 -5.15 -10.96
CA GLU A 132 2.35 -5.67 -11.22
C GLU A 132 3.35 -4.52 -11.40
N THR A 133 2.99 -3.47 -12.15
CA THR A 133 3.81 -2.26 -12.30
C THR A 133 4.09 -1.61 -10.95
N CYS A 134 3.10 -1.53 -10.05
CA CYS A 134 3.33 -1.03 -8.70
C CYS A 134 4.27 -1.93 -7.90
N LEU A 135 4.15 -3.25 -8.04
CA LEU A 135 4.98 -4.22 -7.31
C LEU A 135 6.47 -4.07 -7.65
N VAL A 136 6.82 -3.74 -8.89
CA VAL A 136 8.21 -3.41 -9.30
C VAL A 136 8.80 -2.33 -8.40
N THR A 137 8.03 -1.29 -8.07
CA THR A 137 8.49 -0.21 -7.16
C THR A 137 8.50 -0.64 -5.69
N TRP A 138 7.54 -1.48 -5.27
CA TRP A 138 7.44 -1.92 -3.87
C TRP A 138 8.50 -2.94 -3.45
N ILE A 139 8.95 -3.81 -4.35
CA ILE A 139 9.95 -4.85 -4.07
C ILE A 139 11.26 -4.28 -3.46
N PRO A 140 11.94 -3.29 -4.07
CA PRO A 140 13.14 -2.69 -3.48
C PRO A 140 12.84 -2.02 -2.13
N MET A 141 11.69 -1.34 -1.98
CA MET A 141 11.29 -0.76 -0.68
C MET A 141 11.10 -1.85 0.39
N PHE A 142 10.56 -3.01 0.05
CA PHE A 142 10.48 -4.16 0.95
C PHE A 142 11.86 -4.67 1.33
N LYS A 143 12.80 -4.74 0.38
CA LYS A 143 14.18 -5.14 0.65
C LYS A 143 14.83 -4.19 1.66
N ALA A 144 14.73 -2.87 1.44
CA ALA A 144 15.36 -1.85 2.27
C ALA A 144 14.78 -1.76 3.70
N THR A 145 13.50 -2.09 3.88
CA THR A 145 12.81 -2.00 5.19
C THR A 145 12.79 -3.32 5.98
N GLY A 146 13.55 -4.33 5.53
CA GLY A 146 13.69 -5.62 6.21
C GLY A 146 12.53 -6.60 5.93
N LYS A 147 11.72 -6.35 4.90
CA LYS A 147 10.65 -7.24 4.43
C LYS A 147 11.16 -8.22 3.38
N HIS A 148 12.31 -8.85 3.64
CA HIS A 148 13.01 -9.69 2.67
C HIS A 148 12.16 -10.84 2.11
N LYS A 149 11.29 -11.45 2.93
CA LYS A 149 10.37 -12.50 2.46
C LYS A 149 9.44 -11.97 1.36
N TYR A 150 8.86 -10.78 1.56
CA TYR A 150 7.99 -10.17 0.55
C TYR A 150 8.79 -9.80 -0.71
N ALA A 151 9.95 -9.15 -0.54
CA ALA A 151 10.79 -8.78 -1.67
C ALA A 151 11.17 -10.02 -2.52
N ASN A 152 11.69 -11.08 -1.89
CA ASN A 152 12.12 -12.29 -2.58
C ASN A 152 10.94 -13.03 -3.22
N THR A 153 9.84 -13.23 -2.49
CA THR A 153 8.68 -13.97 -3.01
C THR A 153 7.99 -13.22 -4.14
N MET A 154 7.89 -11.88 -4.07
CA MET A 154 7.29 -11.09 -5.15
C MET A 154 8.20 -11.02 -6.38
N THR A 155 9.52 -10.93 -6.19
CA THR A 155 10.49 -11.04 -7.28
C THR A 155 10.34 -12.37 -8.01
N ASP A 156 10.40 -13.48 -7.27
CA ASP A 156 10.27 -14.82 -7.83
C ASP A 156 8.90 -15.02 -8.51
N PHE A 157 7.83 -14.50 -7.90
CA PHE A 157 6.48 -14.52 -8.48
C PHE A 157 6.44 -13.81 -9.84
N LEU A 158 6.88 -12.55 -9.90
CA LEU A 158 6.87 -11.76 -11.14
C LEU A 158 7.75 -12.42 -12.20
N CYS A 159 9.00 -12.78 -11.88
CA CYS A 159 9.89 -13.41 -12.84
C CYS A 159 9.29 -14.72 -13.42
N LYS A 160 8.64 -15.54 -12.58
CA LYS A 160 7.98 -16.77 -13.05
C LYS A 160 6.80 -16.50 -13.96
N VAL A 161 5.93 -15.56 -13.56
CA VAL A 161 4.73 -15.19 -14.32
C VAL A 161 5.08 -14.64 -15.70
N HIS A 162 6.14 -13.84 -15.77
CA HIS A 162 6.56 -13.13 -16.96
C HIS A 162 7.43 -13.98 -17.90
N PHE A 163 8.37 -14.75 -17.36
CA PHE A 163 9.40 -15.41 -18.18
C PHE A 163 9.39 -16.95 -18.15
N VAL A 164 8.70 -17.57 -17.18
CA VAL A 164 8.76 -19.03 -17.00
C VAL A 164 7.45 -19.72 -17.36
N TYR A 165 6.30 -19.13 -17.00
CA TYR A 165 5.02 -19.77 -17.18
C TYR A 165 4.54 -19.72 -18.63
N PRO A 166 4.02 -20.84 -19.18
CA PRO A 166 3.38 -20.82 -20.48
C PRO A 166 2.14 -19.91 -20.45
N ALA A 167 1.76 -19.34 -21.59
CA ALA A 167 0.69 -18.34 -21.69
C ALA A 167 -0.62 -18.75 -20.99
N GLY A 168 -1.02 -20.03 -21.08
CA GLY A 168 -2.20 -20.55 -20.40
C GLY A 168 -2.10 -20.48 -18.87
N LEU A 169 -0.93 -20.80 -18.31
CA LEU A 169 -0.70 -20.74 -16.86
C LEU A 169 -0.54 -19.29 -16.39
N LYS A 170 0.19 -18.44 -17.13
CA LYS A 170 0.29 -16.99 -16.87
C LYS A 170 -1.10 -16.38 -16.74
N ARG A 171 -1.96 -16.65 -17.73
CA ARG A 171 -3.36 -16.23 -17.72
C ARG A 171 -4.09 -16.74 -16.47
N ALA A 172 -4.04 -18.04 -16.18
CA ALA A 172 -4.73 -18.62 -15.02
C ALA A 172 -4.28 -17.99 -13.69
N VAL A 173 -2.98 -17.73 -13.53
CA VAL A 173 -2.43 -17.05 -12.35
C VAL A 173 -2.97 -15.63 -12.25
N HIS A 174 -2.94 -14.83 -13.32
CA HIS A 174 -3.46 -13.45 -13.32
C HIS A 174 -4.93 -13.41 -12.87
N TYR A 175 -5.79 -14.26 -13.43
CA TYR A 175 -7.21 -14.34 -13.02
C TYR A 175 -7.43 -14.75 -11.56
N HIS A 176 -6.42 -15.34 -10.91
CA HIS A 176 -6.50 -15.74 -9.51
C HIS A 176 -5.98 -14.68 -8.53
N ILE A 177 -5.22 -13.68 -8.97
CA ILE A 177 -4.64 -12.66 -8.07
C ILE A 177 -5.77 -11.85 -7.39
N MET A 178 -6.76 -11.44 -8.18
CA MET A 178 -7.87 -10.59 -7.73
C MET A 178 -9.21 -11.16 -8.14
N ILE A 179 -10.18 -11.05 -7.23
CA ILE A 179 -11.56 -11.43 -7.46
C ILE A 179 -12.49 -10.29 -7.07
N ASN A 180 -13.68 -10.23 -7.66
CA ASN A 180 -14.72 -9.27 -7.27
C ASN A 180 -15.91 -10.01 -6.67
N PRO A 181 -15.91 -10.26 -5.34
CA PRO A 181 -16.99 -11.01 -4.69
C PRO A 181 -18.35 -10.33 -4.79
N THR A 182 -18.39 -9.02 -5.07
CA THR A 182 -19.63 -8.23 -5.08
C THR A 182 -20.19 -8.01 -6.48
N GLY A 183 -19.41 -8.25 -7.53
CA GLY A 183 -19.73 -7.89 -8.92
C GLY A 183 -19.79 -6.38 -9.20
N ARG A 184 -19.51 -5.51 -8.22
CA ARG A 184 -19.62 -4.04 -8.38
C ARG A 184 -18.29 -3.43 -8.83
N LYS A 185 -18.35 -2.40 -9.68
CA LYS A 185 -17.16 -1.64 -10.10
C LYS A 185 -16.40 -1.11 -8.87
N GLY A 186 -15.06 -1.20 -8.89
CA GLY A 186 -14.22 -0.68 -7.82
C GLY A 186 -14.22 -1.49 -6.53
N LYS A 187 -14.75 -2.73 -6.54
CA LYS A 187 -14.87 -3.59 -5.36
C LYS A 187 -14.12 -4.92 -5.52
N PHE A 188 -13.06 -4.92 -6.32
CA PHE A 188 -12.11 -6.04 -6.36
C PHE A 188 -11.37 -6.17 -5.03
N ARG A 189 -10.94 -7.41 -4.75
CA ARG A 189 -10.22 -7.82 -3.55
C ARG A 189 -9.13 -8.81 -3.96
N GLY A 190 -7.98 -8.74 -3.31
CA GLY A 190 -6.99 -9.80 -3.42
C GLY A 190 -7.61 -11.11 -2.94
N VAL A 191 -7.35 -12.21 -3.66
CA VAL A 191 -7.93 -13.53 -3.34
C VAL A 191 -7.61 -13.96 -1.90
N ASP A 192 -6.41 -13.61 -1.43
CA ASP A 192 -5.93 -13.89 -0.08
C ASP A 192 -6.88 -13.35 0.99
N TRP A 193 -7.44 -12.14 0.84
CA TRP A 193 -8.41 -11.60 1.79
C TRP A 193 -9.71 -12.40 1.83
N CYS A 194 -10.15 -12.93 0.69
CA CYS A 194 -11.32 -13.78 0.64
C CYS A 194 -11.05 -15.15 1.29
N VAL A 195 -9.84 -15.67 1.15
CA VAL A 195 -9.37 -16.89 1.83
C VAL A 195 -9.21 -16.66 3.34
N GLU A 196 -8.66 -15.52 3.77
CA GLU A 196 -8.57 -15.12 5.18
C GLU A 196 -9.94 -14.98 5.82
N LEU A 197 -10.90 -14.35 5.13
CA LEU A 197 -12.28 -14.28 5.59
C LEU A 197 -12.89 -15.68 5.73
N ASN A 198 -12.64 -16.57 4.78
CA ASN A 198 -13.11 -17.95 4.88
C ASN A 198 -12.46 -18.67 6.07
N ASN A 199 -11.15 -18.52 6.26
CA ASN A 199 -10.41 -19.07 7.40
C ASN A 199 -10.96 -18.59 8.75
N LEU A 200 -11.37 -17.32 8.85
CA LEU A 200 -12.03 -16.78 10.04
C LEU A 200 -13.31 -17.57 10.35
N PHE A 201 -14.17 -17.80 9.35
CA PHE A 201 -15.37 -18.59 9.54
C PHE A 201 -15.07 -20.05 9.90
N THR A 202 -14.14 -20.68 9.19
CA THR A 202 -13.79 -22.09 9.39
C THR A 202 -13.19 -22.35 10.76
N LYS A 203 -12.21 -21.54 11.17
CA LYS A 203 -11.40 -21.81 12.36
C LYS A 203 -11.98 -21.12 13.59
N VAL A 204 -12.40 -19.87 13.47
CA VAL A 204 -12.74 -19.06 14.65
C VAL A 204 -14.22 -19.13 14.98
N ILE A 205 -15.08 -18.97 13.97
CA ILE A 205 -16.53 -18.91 14.21
C ILE A 205 -17.13 -20.31 14.36
N ASN A 206 -16.84 -21.21 13.42
CA ASN A 206 -17.48 -22.53 13.33
C ASN A 206 -16.57 -23.69 13.77
N GLY A 207 -15.31 -23.43 14.13
CA GLY A 207 -14.33 -24.47 14.49
C GLY A 207 -14.56 -25.14 15.85
N GLY A 208 -15.61 -24.77 16.58
CA GLY A 208 -15.85 -25.21 17.96
C GLY A 208 -15.08 -24.38 19.00
N LYS A 209 -15.44 -24.55 20.28
CA LYS A 209 -14.83 -23.87 21.43
C LYS A 209 -14.24 -24.89 22.42
N GLY A 210 -13.15 -24.51 23.09
CA GLY A 210 -12.52 -25.34 24.13
C GLY A 210 -12.08 -26.70 23.61
N SER A 211 -12.42 -27.77 24.33
CA SER A 211 -12.11 -29.16 23.95
C SER A 211 -12.71 -29.59 22.61
N ASN A 212 -13.75 -28.91 22.13
CA ASN A 212 -14.37 -29.19 20.84
C ASN A 212 -13.66 -28.53 19.66
N HIS A 213 -12.63 -27.71 19.90
CA HIS A 213 -11.81 -27.11 18.85
C HIS A 213 -10.79 -28.12 18.33
N THR A 214 -11.25 -29.08 17.53
CA THR A 214 -10.41 -30.15 16.97
C THR A 214 -10.30 -30.03 15.46
N VAL A 215 -9.18 -30.49 14.89
CA VAL A 215 -8.95 -30.50 13.43
C VAL A 215 -10.05 -31.28 12.72
N LEU A 216 -10.47 -32.43 13.28
CA LEU A 216 -11.54 -33.24 12.73
C LEU A 216 -12.85 -32.45 12.61
N ARG A 217 -13.22 -31.73 13.67
CA ARG A 217 -14.42 -30.88 13.63
C ARG A 217 -14.29 -29.77 12.60
N ILE A 218 -13.17 -29.06 12.57
CA ILE A 218 -12.93 -27.98 11.60
C ILE A 218 -13.10 -28.49 10.16
N ILE A 219 -12.56 -29.68 9.85
CA ILE A 219 -12.72 -30.32 8.54
C ILE A 219 -14.20 -30.62 8.26
N MET A 220 -14.88 -31.26 9.21
CA MET A 220 -16.30 -31.61 9.09
C MET A 220 -17.22 -30.40 8.87
N GLU A 221 -16.94 -29.28 9.54
CA GLU A 221 -17.76 -28.05 9.49
C GLU A 221 -17.42 -27.18 8.26
N SER A 222 -16.21 -27.30 7.71
CA SER A 222 -15.71 -26.45 6.62
C SER A 222 -16.60 -26.40 5.35
N PRO A 223 -17.17 -27.51 4.81
CA PRO A 223 -18.03 -27.42 3.64
C PRO A 223 -19.38 -26.73 3.92
N LEU A 224 -19.77 -26.59 5.20
CA LEU A 224 -21.07 -26.05 5.61
C LEU A 224 -21.05 -24.53 5.87
N ILE A 225 -19.88 -23.88 5.80
CA ILE A 225 -19.73 -22.46 6.15
C ILE A 225 -20.68 -21.55 5.37
N GLN A 226 -20.85 -21.78 4.07
CA GLN A 226 -21.76 -20.96 3.28
C GLN A 226 -23.22 -21.15 3.69
N ILE A 227 -23.60 -22.37 4.06
CA ILE A 227 -24.95 -22.69 4.57
C ILE A 227 -25.16 -21.96 5.90
N TYR A 228 -24.20 -22.03 6.82
CA TYR A 228 -24.28 -21.32 8.11
C TYR A 228 -24.41 -19.81 7.94
N ARG A 229 -23.68 -19.22 7.00
CA ARG A 229 -23.78 -17.78 6.69
C ARG A 229 -25.17 -17.42 6.15
N ASN A 230 -25.70 -18.22 5.23
CA ASN A 230 -27.03 -18.00 4.66
C ASN A 230 -28.12 -18.12 5.73
N LEU A 231 -28.04 -19.13 6.61
CA LEU A 231 -28.96 -19.29 7.73
C LEU A 231 -28.91 -18.10 8.68
N HIS A 232 -27.72 -17.61 9.01
CA HIS A 232 -27.58 -16.44 9.87
C HIS A 232 -28.24 -15.19 9.26
N THR A 233 -28.03 -14.95 7.95
CA THR A 233 -28.70 -13.85 7.24
C THR A 233 -30.22 -14.04 7.19
N MET A 234 -30.70 -15.26 6.95
CA MET A 234 -32.13 -15.58 6.96
C MET A 234 -32.75 -15.25 8.33
N PHE A 235 -32.17 -15.77 9.42
CA PHE A 235 -32.65 -15.47 10.77
C PHE A 235 -32.62 -13.97 11.08
N GLN A 236 -31.56 -13.25 10.71
CA GLN A 236 -31.51 -11.80 10.91
C GLN A 236 -32.65 -11.06 10.19
N ASN A 237 -32.99 -11.49 8.98
CA ASN A 237 -34.11 -10.92 8.23
C ASN A 237 -35.47 -11.26 8.85
N ASP A 238 -35.68 -12.52 9.24
CA ASP A 238 -36.93 -13.00 9.83
C ASP A 238 -37.24 -12.31 11.17
N PHE A 239 -36.21 -12.03 11.96
CA PHE A 239 -36.34 -11.28 13.22
C PHE A 239 -36.33 -9.76 13.04
N LEU A 240 -36.56 -9.24 11.83
CA LEU A 240 -36.57 -7.81 11.50
C LEU A 240 -35.33 -7.05 11.99
N HIS A 241 -34.19 -7.73 12.15
CA HIS A 241 -32.89 -7.09 12.40
C HIS A 241 -32.30 -6.48 11.12
N THR A 242 -33.17 -6.03 10.21
CA THR A 242 -32.84 -5.54 8.86
C THR A 242 -32.08 -4.20 8.88
N GLN A 243 -32.04 -3.51 10.02
CA GLN A 243 -31.32 -2.25 10.19
C GLN A 243 -29.85 -2.41 10.66
N GLN A 244 -29.35 -3.63 10.86
CA GLN A 244 -27.94 -3.84 11.18
C GLN A 244 -27.10 -3.86 9.91
N THR A 245 -26.50 -2.72 9.57
CA THR A 245 -25.47 -2.68 8.54
C THR A 245 -24.17 -3.23 9.11
N THR A 246 -23.65 -4.33 8.56
CA THR A 246 -22.24 -4.73 8.75
C THR A 246 -21.27 -3.74 8.10
N ARG A 247 -21.80 -2.82 7.29
CA ARG A 247 -21.07 -1.70 6.71
C ARG A 247 -20.94 -0.61 7.76
N HIS A 248 -19.70 -0.35 8.18
CA HIS A 248 -19.40 0.87 8.88
C HIS A 248 -19.52 2.03 7.87
N ALA A 249 -20.29 3.06 8.22
CA ALA A 249 -20.23 4.32 7.49
C ALA A 249 -18.81 4.87 7.55
N GLU A 250 -18.35 5.47 6.45
CA GLU A 250 -17.07 6.18 6.46
C GLU A 250 -17.18 7.36 7.43
N ALA A 251 -16.11 7.61 8.18
CA ALA A 251 -16.07 8.75 9.09
C ALA A 251 -16.03 10.04 8.27
N ASP A 252 -16.84 11.03 8.66
CA ASP A 252 -16.71 12.38 8.10
C ASP A 252 -15.42 13.03 8.59
N MET A 253 -14.42 13.10 7.70
CA MET A 253 -13.10 13.63 7.99
C MET A 253 -12.96 15.13 7.66
N SER A 254 -14.01 15.79 7.17
CA SER A 254 -13.96 17.16 6.61
C SER A 254 -13.34 18.16 7.58
N LYS A 255 -13.77 18.14 8.85
CA LYS A 255 -13.23 19.03 9.90
C LYS A 255 -11.76 18.75 10.20
N MET A 256 -11.36 17.48 10.22
CA MET A 256 -9.98 17.10 10.50
C MET A 256 -9.06 17.52 9.34
N PHE A 257 -9.51 17.36 8.10
CA PHE A 257 -8.77 17.83 6.92
C PHE A 257 -8.59 19.34 6.93
N GLN A 258 -9.64 20.11 7.26
CA GLN A 258 -9.51 21.57 7.40
C GLN A 258 -8.52 21.98 8.49
N VAL A 259 -8.46 21.26 9.61
CA VAL A 259 -7.47 21.52 10.67
C VAL A 259 -6.07 21.18 10.18
N LEU A 260 -5.90 20.02 9.54
CA LEU A 260 -4.61 19.56 9.05
C LEU A 260 -4.06 20.48 7.95
N CYS A 261 -4.87 20.84 6.95
CA CYS A 261 -4.46 21.79 5.91
C CYS A 261 -4.08 23.16 6.49
N ARG A 262 -4.73 23.63 7.56
CA ARG A 262 -4.32 24.86 8.26
C ARG A 262 -2.96 24.71 8.94
N GLN A 263 -2.66 23.55 9.50
CA GLN A 263 -1.34 23.27 10.07
C GLN A 263 -0.26 23.17 8.99
N MET A 264 -0.55 22.51 7.87
CA MET A 264 0.38 22.44 6.72
C MET A 264 0.69 23.85 6.20
N LYS A 265 -0.32 24.71 6.01
CA LYS A 265 -0.10 26.12 5.66
C LYS A 265 0.74 26.91 6.66
N LYS A 266 0.67 26.57 7.96
CA LYS A 266 1.44 27.23 9.01
C LYS A 266 2.91 26.79 9.02
N HIS A 267 3.18 25.52 8.74
CA HIS A 267 4.51 24.91 8.85
C HIS A 267 5.21 24.70 7.51
N SER A 268 4.50 24.95 6.40
CA SER A 268 4.96 24.86 5.01
C SER A 268 5.77 23.60 4.71
N PRO A 269 5.21 22.37 4.90
CA PRO A 269 5.93 21.13 4.67
C PRO A 269 6.35 20.96 3.20
N ASN A 270 5.58 21.54 2.27
CA ASN A 270 5.82 21.49 0.83
C ASN A 270 6.49 22.78 0.30
N GLU A 271 7.18 23.56 1.13
CA GLU A 271 8.00 24.70 0.69
C GLU A 271 9.44 24.53 1.11
N ILE A 272 10.36 25.02 0.27
CA ILE A 272 11.78 25.10 0.62
C ILE A 272 11.97 26.24 1.61
N VAL A 273 12.39 25.91 2.83
CA VAL A 273 12.73 26.89 3.86
C VAL A 273 14.24 26.82 4.12
N LYS A 274 14.99 27.84 3.70
CA LYS A 274 16.45 27.85 3.82
C LYS A 274 16.89 27.64 5.28
N GLY A 275 17.75 26.64 5.49
CA GLY A 275 18.31 26.32 6.80
C GLY A 275 17.39 25.52 7.73
N ARG A 276 16.22 25.06 7.25
CA ARG A 276 15.37 24.14 8.02
C ARG A 276 16.02 22.75 8.07
N GLY A 277 16.44 22.36 9.26
CA GLY A 277 16.94 21.02 9.56
C GLY A 277 15.82 20.08 9.97
N SER A 278 16.14 18.79 10.10
CA SER A 278 15.24 17.76 10.62
C SER A 278 15.91 16.98 11.74
N TYR A 279 15.13 16.53 12.72
CA TYR A 279 15.61 15.59 13.74
C TYR A 279 16.01 14.23 13.16
N TYR A 280 15.51 13.88 11.97
CA TYR A 280 15.77 12.60 11.32
C TYR A 280 15.66 12.71 9.80
N SER A 281 16.77 12.48 9.10
CA SER A 281 16.76 12.34 7.64
C SER A 281 16.14 10.99 7.27
N ILE A 282 15.03 11.03 6.54
CA ILE A 282 14.36 9.84 6.05
C ILE A 282 15.17 9.30 4.85
N PRO A 283 15.63 8.04 4.89
CA PRO A 283 16.40 7.50 3.79
C PRO A 283 15.51 7.31 2.55
N ASP A 284 16.07 7.55 1.36
CA ASP A 284 15.47 7.06 0.11
C ASP A 284 15.56 5.54 0.09
N VAL A 285 14.52 4.89 0.63
CA VAL A 285 14.45 3.42 0.71
C VAL A 285 14.25 2.75 -0.64
N LEU A 286 13.79 3.47 -1.67
CA LEU A 286 13.71 2.92 -3.02
C LEU A 286 15.13 2.76 -3.59
N ALA A 287 15.91 3.84 -3.59
CA ALA A 287 17.30 3.81 -4.05
C ALA A 287 18.16 2.83 -3.24
N LYS A 288 18.05 2.86 -1.90
CA LYS A 288 18.72 1.89 -1.02
C LYS A 288 18.28 0.45 -1.32
N GLY A 289 17.01 0.25 -1.65
CA GLY A 289 16.46 -1.05 -2.00
C GLY A 289 17.05 -1.63 -3.28
N GLN A 290 17.18 -0.79 -4.31
CA GLN A 290 17.81 -1.13 -5.58
C GLN A 290 19.28 -1.51 -5.38
N GLU A 291 20.04 -0.68 -4.66
CA GLU A 291 21.45 -0.98 -4.34
C GLU A 291 21.62 -2.33 -3.61
N LEU A 292 20.72 -2.64 -2.67
CA LEU A 292 20.72 -3.92 -1.95
C LEU A 292 20.37 -5.11 -2.84
N MET A 293 19.57 -4.90 -3.89
CA MET A 293 19.22 -5.94 -4.86
C MET A 293 20.38 -6.20 -5.82
N GLU A 294 20.99 -5.15 -6.36
CA GLU A 294 22.19 -5.24 -7.21
C GLU A 294 23.33 -5.99 -6.50
N LYS A 295 23.65 -5.61 -5.25
CA LYS A 295 24.66 -6.31 -4.44
C LYS A 295 24.34 -7.79 -4.27
N SER A 296 23.07 -8.13 -4.04
CA SER A 296 22.68 -9.53 -3.89
C SER A 296 22.76 -10.33 -5.18
N ASN A 297 22.62 -9.69 -6.34
CA ASN A 297 22.82 -10.35 -7.63
C ASN A 297 24.31 -10.64 -7.86
N ILE A 298 25.19 -9.67 -7.59
CA ILE A 298 26.65 -9.84 -7.68
C ILE A 298 27.12 -10.98 -6.77
N ASP A 299 26.71 -10.99 -5.50
CA ASP A 299 27.08 -12.06 -4.55
C ASP A 299 26.61 -13.45 -5.02
N ASN A 300 25.45 -13.53 -5.68
CA ASN A 300 24.92 -14.78 -6.22
C ASN A 300 25.64 -15.21 -7.50
N GLU A 301 26.06 -14.26 -8.33
CA GLU A 301 26.86 -14.53 -9.53
C GLU A 301 28.27 -15.00 -9.17
N ASP A 302 28.92 -14.39 -8.18
CA ASP A 302 30.25 -14.81 -7.71
C ASP A 302 30.21 -16.23 -7.11
N ARG A 303 29.20 -16.52 -6.27
CA ARG A 303 28.96 -17.87 -5.75
C ARG A 303 28.55 -18.86 -6.85
N GLY A 304 27.83 -18.39 -7.86
CA GLY A 304 27.43 -19.17 -9.02
C GLY A 304 28.61 -19.50 -9.93
N GLN A 305 29.58 -18.59 -10.08
CA GLN A 305 30.81 -18.78 -10.85
C GLN A 305 31.77 -19.77 -10.18
N GLU A 306 31.84 -19.79 -8.85
CA GLU A 306 32.55 -20.84 -8.12
C GLU A 306 31.92 -22.24 -8.32
N ALA A 307 30.61 -22.31 -8.60
CA ALA A 307 29.88 -23.56 -8.85
C ALA A 307 29.75 -23.95 -10.34
N ALA A 308 29.82 -22.99 -11.28
CA ALA A 308 29.51 -23.16 -12.70
C ALA A 308 30.71 -23.56 -13.58
N VAL A 309 31.63 -24.37 -13.06
CA VAL A 309 32.64 -25.06 -13.88
C VAL A 309 32.01 -26.19 -14.74
N ARG A 310 30.69 -26.43 -14.65
CA ARG A 310 29.95 -27.41 -15.48
C ARG A 310 28.52 -26.96 -15.79
N GLY A 311 28.31 -26.32 -16.94
CA GLY A 311 26.97 -26.08 -17.53
C GLY A 311 26.64 -24.60 -17.72
N GLY A 312 26.12 -24.26 -18.91
CA GLY A 312 25.92 -22.89 -19.39
C GLY A 312 25.11 -21.99 -18.45
N LYS A 313 25.52 -20.71 -18.37
CA LYS A 313 24.82 -19.66 -17.64
C LYS A 313 23.53 -19.30 -18.40
N ASP A 314 22.40 -19.80 -17.94
CA ASP A 314 21.12 -19.12 -18.19
C ASP A 314 21.00 -17.99 -17.16
N GLU A 315 21.12 -16.74 -17.63
CA GLU A 315 20.85 -15.56 -16.82
C GLU A 315 19.39 -15.61 -16.34
N ARG A 316 19.19 -15.51 -15.02
CA ARG A 316 17.84 -15.47 -14.46
C ARG A 316 17.25 -14.08 -14.65
N PRO A 317 16.03 -13.97 -15.18
CA PRO A 317 15.35 -12.69 -15.30
C PRO A 317 15.24 -11.98 -13.95
N SER A 318 15.44 -10.67 -13.97
CA SER A 318 15.40 -9.76 -12.84
C SER A 318 14.08 -8.97 -12.79
N VAL A 319 13.89 -8.18 -11.72
CA VAL A 319 12.74 -7.26 -11.62
C VAL A 319 12.82 -6.15 -12.65
N ASP A 320 14.01 -5.75 -13.08
CA ASP A 320 14.19 -4.73 -14.11
C ASP A 320 13.75 -5.25 -15.48
N ASP A 321 13.97 -6.54 -15.78
CA ASP A 321 13.44 -7.17 -16.98
C ASP A 321 11.91 -7.18 -17.00
N VAL A 322 11.28 -7.46 -15.85
CA VAL A 322 9.82 -7.35 -15.69
C VAL A 322 9.35 -5.92 -15.92
N ALA A 323 10.07 -4.92 -15.39
CA ALA A 323 9.73 -3.52 -15.58
C ALA A 323 9.70 -3.15 -17.06
N VAL A 324 10.66 -3.64 -17.86
CA VAL A 324 10.70 -3.43 -19.32
C VAL A 324 9.53 -4.13 -20.03
N GLU A 325 9.15 -5.35 -19.62
CA GLU A 325 8.00 -6.05 -20.20
C GLU A 325 6.66 -5.35 -19.91
N LEU A 326 6.55 -4.65 -18.79
CA LEU A 326 5.30 -3.99 -18.36
C LEU A 326 5.07 -2.60 -19.00
N VAL A 327 6.01 -2.06 -19.78
CA VAL A 327 5.94 -0.70 -20.36
C VAL A 327 5.05 -0.60 -21.63
N TRP A 328 4.25 -1.61 -21.94
CA TRP A 328 3.48 -1.71 -23.19
C TRP A 328 1.99 -1.43 -23.06
#